data_AF-S2RBB5-F1
#
_entry.id   AF-S2RBB5-F1
#
_cell.length_a   1.000
_cell.length_b   1.000
_cell.length_c   1.000
_cell.angle_alpha   90.00
_cell.angle_beta   90.00
_cell.angle_gamma   90.00
#
_symmetry.space_group_name_H-M   'P 1'
#
loop_
_entity.id
_entity.type
_entity.pdbx_description
1 polymer ?
#
loop_
_entity_poly.entity_id
_entity_poly.type
_entity_poly.pdbx_seq_one_letter_code
_entity_poly.pdbx_strand_id
1 'polypeptide(L)'
;MKSGKFVGPDRAAVIENIRRAVAAKAFNVKVEEHDPTFSEAQETAIIDHYLHQRQRWTFRVKTLICRLLVNAYAVRVTSDVEVVGVEK
;
A
#
# COMPACT_ATOMS: atom_id res chain seq x y z
N MET A 1 5.32 -3.84 -21.44
CA MET A 1 5.36 -4.71 -20.24
C MET A 1 4.07 -4.51 -19.47
N LYS A 2 3.31 -5.57 -19.19
CA LYS A 2 2.08 -5.45 -18.40
C LYS A 2 2.45 -4.93 -17.01
N SER A 3 1.80 -3.87 -16.54
CA SER A 3 1.88 -3.49 -15.13
C SER A 3 1.51 -4.73 -14.32
N GLY A 4 2.44 -5.19 -13.48
CA GLY A 4 2.14 -6.29 -12.58
C GLY A 4 0.93 -5.87 -11.75
N LYS A 5 -0.03 -6.78 -11.54
CA LYS A 5 -1.28 -6.50 -10.79
C LYS A 5 -1.05 -5.98 -9.35
N PHE A 6 0.20 -5.97 -8.89
CA PHE A 6 0.69 -5.47 -7.60
C PHE A 6 1.43 -4.14 -7.65
N VAL A 7 1.70 -3.64 -8.84
CA VAL A 7 2.35 -2.34 -9.00
C VAL A 7 1.25 -1.33 -9.21
N GLY A 8 1.27 -0.27 -8.40
CA GLY A 8 0.37 0.87 -8.56
C GLY A 8 0.30 1.35 -10.01
N PRO A 9 -0.77 2.08 -10.38
CA PRO A 9 -1.09 2.39 -11.77
C PRO A 9 0.08 3.00 -12.55
N ASP A 10 1.02 3.66 -11.86
CA ASP A 10 2.16 4.33 -12.48
C ASP A 10 3.55 3.82 -12.01
N ARG A 11 3.82 2.54 -12.28
CA ARG A 11 5.14 1.92 -12.04
C ARG A 11 6.30 2.74 -12.61
N ALA A 12 6.12 3.29 -13.81
CA ALA A 12 7.17 4.01 -14.50
C ALA A 12 7.53 5.30 -13.76
N ALA A 13 6.52 6.07 -13.33
CA ALA A 13 6.71 7.25 -12.51
C ALA A 13 7.40 6.94 -11.19
N VAL A 14 6.97 5.89 -10.48
CA VAL A 14 7.59 5.48 -9.21
C VAL A 14 9.08 5.14 -9.37
N ILE A 15 9.45 4.41 -10.43
CA ILE A 15 10.86 4.08 -10.69
C ILE A 15 11.69 5.35 -10.92
N GLU A 16 11.14 6.31 -11.65
CA GLU A 16 11.83 7.56 -11.91
C GLU A 16 11.98 8.39 -10.63
N ASN A 17 10.96 8.42 -9.78
CA ASN A 17 11.02 9.08 -8.47
C ASN A 17 12.06 8.43 -7.55
N ILE A 18 12.17 7.10 -7.55
CA ILE A 18 13.24 6.38 -6.83
C ILE A 18 14.62 6.83 -7.32
N ARG A 19 14.86 6.89 -8.64
CA ARG A 19 16.16 7.31 -9.18
C ARG A 19 16.53 8.72 -8.73
N ARG A 20 15.56 9.65 -8.77
CA ARG A 20 15.76 11.04 -8.31
C ARG A 20 16.08 11.08 -6.81
N ALA A 21 15.33 10.36 -5.98
CA ALA A 21 15.55 10.30 -4.54
C ALA A 21 16.93 9.71 -4.18
N VAL A 22 17.37 8.66 -4.89
CA VAL A 22 18.71 8.07 -4.72
C VAL A 22 19.81 9.06 -5.11
N ALA A 23 19.67 9.72 -6.26
CA ALA A 23 20.64 10.74 -6.70
C ALA A 23 20.75 11.90 -5.68
N ALA A 24 19.65 12.27 -5.04
CA ALA A 24 19.58 13.29 -3.99
C ALA A 24 19.95 12.80 -2.59
N LYS A 25 20.27 11.51 -2.40
CA LYS A 25 20.46 10.86 -1.08
C LYS A 25 19.27 11.05 -0.12
N ALA A 26 18.06 11.20 -0.65
CA ALA A 26 16.82 11.48 0.07
C ALA A 26 15.98 10.21 0.22
N PHE A 27 16.50 9.22 0.95
CA PHE A 27 15.94 7.85 0.99
C PHE A 27 14.59 7.71 1.70
N ASN A 28 14.19 8.72 2.48
CA ASN A 28 12.95 8.69 3.26
C ASN A 28 11.79 9.43 2.56
N VAL A 29 12.04 9.98 1.36
CA VAL A 29 11.01 10.68 0.59
C VAL A 29 10.10 9.66 -0.08
N LYS A 30 8.79 9.90 0.04
CA LYS A 30 7.76 9.10 -0.62
C LYS A 30 7.87 9.21 -2.14
N VAL A 31 7.69 8.11 -2.86
CA VAL A 31 7.93 8.03 -4.31
C VAL A 31 6.64 7.84 -5.13
N GLU A 32 5.54 7.54 -4.45
CA GLU A 32 4.20 7.40 -4.99
C GLU A 32 3.56 8.77 -5.26
N GLU A 33 3.10 9.02 -6.49
CA GLU A 33 2.62 10.34 -6.92
C GLU A 33 1.19 10.68 -6.49
N HIS A 34 0.40 9.68 -6.09
CA HIS A 34 -1.04 9.86 -5.81
C HIS A 34 -1.40 9.62 -4.35
N ASP A 35 -0.41 9.70 -3.49
CA ASP A 35 -0.64 9.53 -2.07
C ASP A 35 -1.24 10.81 -1.49
N PRO A 36 -2.33 10.70 -0.71
CA PRO A 36 -2.98 11.87 -0.14
C PRO A 36 -2.02 12.57 0.83
N THR A 37 -1.90 13.88 0.67
CA THR A 37 -1.16 14.75 1.61
C THR A 37 -2.14 15.27 2.65
N PHE A 38 -1.84 15.03 3.93
CA PHE A 38 -2.61 15.55 5.05
C PHE A 38 -1.85 16.68 5.75
N SER A 39 -2.58 17.66 6.26
CA SER A 39 -2.06 18.53 7.32
C SER A 39 -1.89 17.75 8.62
N GLU A 40 -1.02 18.23 9.53
CA GLU A 40 -0.80 17.60 10.84
C GLU A 40 -2.11 17.41 11.63
N ALA A 41 -3.02 18.38 11.55
CA ALA A 41 -4.33 18.30 12.19
C ALA A 41 -5.20 17.18 11.60
N GLN A 42 -5.20 17.02 10.27
CA GLN A 42 -5.94 15.95 9.59
C GLN A 42 -5.35 14.57 9.91
N GLU A 43 -4.03 14.46 9.92
CA GLU A 43 -3.34 13.23 10.27
C GLU A 43 -3.66 12.80 11.71
N THR A 44 -3.57 13.74 12.66
CA THR A 44 -3.91 13.50 14.06
C THR A 44 -5.37 13.04 14.20
N ALA A 45 -6.31 13.71 13.53
CA ALA A 45 -7.73 13.33 13.59
C ALA A 45 -8.00 11.93 13.03
N ILE A 46 -7.31 11.53 11.95
CA ILE A 46 -7.41 10.18 11.37
C ILE A 46 -6.87 9.14 12.36
N ILE A 47 -5.71 9.41 12.95
CA ILE A 47 -5.06 8.52 13.92
C ILE A 47 -5.96 8.33 15.15
N ASP A 48 -6.45 9.41 15.75
CA ASP A 48 -7.31 9.36 16.93
C ASP A 48 -8.60 8.60 16.65
N HIS A 49 -9.23 8.89 15.50
CA HIS A 49 -10.43 8.17 15.08
C HIS A 49 -10.17 6.67 14.94
N TYR A 50 -9.06 6.29 14.31
CA TYR A 50 -8.65 4.90 14.17
C TYR A 50 -8.43 4.23 15.54
N LEU A 51 -7.69 4.87 16.44
CA LEU A 51 -7.38 4.33 17.77
C LEU A 51 -8.67 4.13 18.59
N HIS A 52 -9.60 5.07 18.55
CA HIS A 52 -10.91 4.94 19.20
C HIS A 52 -11.75 3.80 18.63
N GLN A 53 -11.79 3.64 17.31
CA GLN A 53 -12.56 2.57 16.69
C GLN A 53 -11.96 1.19 16.93
N ARG A 54 -10.63 1.09 16.99
CA ARG A 54 -9.90 -0.18 17.13
C ARG A 54 -10.29 -0.98 18.37
N GLN A 55 -10.72 -0.32 19.44
CA GLN A 55 -11.15 -0.96 20.68
C GLN A 55 -12.53 -1.64 20.57
N ARG A 56 -13.31 -1.33 19.54
CA ARG A 56 -14.67 -1.87 19.37
C ARG A 56 -14.62 -3.28 18.79
N TRP A 57 -15.43 -4.19 19.33
CA TRP A 57 -15.54 -5.56 18.79
C TRP A 57 -16.04 -5.56 17.33
N THR A 58 -16.90 -4.61 16.96
CA THR A 58 -17.41 -4.45 15.59
C THR A 58 -16.28 -4.13 14.59
N PHE A 59 -15.27 -3.36 15.01
CA PHE A 59 -14.09 -3.09 14.19
C PHE A 59 -13.31 -4.38 13.89
N ARG A 60 -13.18 -5.26 14.89
CA ARG A 60 -12.49 -6.57 14.73
C ARG A 60 -13.23 -7.46 13.74
N VAL A 61 -14.56 -7.56 13.84
CA VAL A 61 -15.38 -8.36 12.91
C VAL A 61 -15.29 -7.82 11.48
N LYS A 62 -15.44 -6.50 11.31
CA LYS A 62 -15.30 -5.86 10.00
C LYS A 62 -13.91 -6.12 9.39
N THR A 63 -12.86 -5.96 10.19
CA THR A 63 -11.48 -6.22 9.76
C THR A 63 -11.29 -7.66 9.31
N LEU A 64 -11.85 -8.64 10.03
CA LEU A 64 -11.78 -10.04 9.65
C LEU A 64 -12.44 -10.29 8.29
N ILE A 65 -13.66 -9.78 8.08
CA ILE A 65 -14.38 -9.92 6.81
C ILE A 65 -13.58 -9.28 5.67
N CYS A 66 -13.11 -8.04 5.85
CA CYS A 66 -12.31 -7.36 4.84
C CYS A 66 -11.03 -8.14 4.50
N ARG A 67 -10.32 -8.68 5.50
CA ARG A 67 -9.13 -9.51 5.27
C ARG A 67 -9.43 -10.76 4.46
N LEU A 68 -10.53 -11.46 4.78
CA LEU A 68 -10.93 -12.65 4.01
C LEU A 68 -11.21 -12.30 2.55
N LEU A 69 -11.94 -11.21 2.29
CA LEU A 69 -12.24 -10.75 0.94
C LEU A 69 -10.97 -10.36 0.17
N VAL A 70 -10.09 -9.57 0.79
CA VAL A 70 -8.83 -9.16 0.16
C VAL A 70 -7.92 -10.36 -0.11
N ASN A 71 -7.84 -11.33 0.81
CA ASN A 71 -7.04 -12.53 0.61
C ASN A 71 -7.59 -13.38 -0.55
N ALA A 72 -8.91 -13.58 -0.61
CA ALA A 72 -9.54 -14.30 -1.71
C ALA A 72 -9.32 -13.60 -3.06
N TYR A 73 -9.44 -12.27 -3.08
CA TYR A 73 -9.14 -11.46 -4.26
C TYR A 73 -7.67 -11.56 -4.65
N ALA A 74 -6.75 -11.45 -3.69
CA ALA A 74 -5.32 -11.55 -3.92
C ALA A 74 -4.97 -12.90 -4.57
N VAL A 75 -5.44 -14.03 -4.03
CA VAL A 75 -5.22 -15.37 -4.63
C VAL A 75 -5.67 -15.41 -6.10
N ARG A 76 -6.82 -14.82 -6.41
CA ARG A 76 -7.34 -14.74 -7.79
C ARG A 76 -6.48 -13.84 -8.68
N VAL A 77 -5.97 -12.74 -8.15
CA VAL A 77 -5.19 -11.74 -8.90
C VAL A 77 -3.75 -12.23 -9.11
N THR A 78 -3.18 -12.96 -8.16
CA THR A 78 -1.82 -13.52 -8.21
C THR A 78 -1.73 -14.84 -8.95
N SER A 79 -2.85 -15.45 -9.37
CA SER A 79 -2.85 -16.84 -9.87
C SER A 79 -1.95 -17.05 -11.09
N ASP A 80 -1.69 -16.00 -11.86
CA ASP A 80 -0.85 -15.94 -13.05
C ASP A 80 0.45 -15.17 -12.84
N VAL A 81 0.79 -14.82 -11.59
CA VAL A 81 2.04 -14.12 -11.25
C VAL A 81 3.13 -15.16 -10.98
N GLU A 82 4.16 -15.16 -11.82
CA GLU A 82 5.37 -15.94 -11.60
C GLU A 82 6.32 -15.19 -10.65
N VAL A 83 6.70 -15.83 -9.55
CA VAL A 83 7.69 -15.28 -8.61
C VAL A 83 9.06 -15.87 -8.96
N VAL A 84 9.89 -15.07 -9.62
CA VAL A 84 11.29 -15.42 -9.95
C VAL A 84 12.23 -15.07 -8.80
N GLY A 85 13.29 -15.87 -8.60
CA GLY A 85 14.32 -15.63 -7.59
C GLY A 85 14.07 -16.25 -6.20
N VAL A 86 13.06 -17.12 -6.07
CA VAL A 86 12.91 -17.98 -4.89
C VAL A 86 13.70 -19.26 -5.15
N GLU A 87 14.94 -19.32 -4.65
CA GLU A 87 15.66 -20.59 -4.56
C GLU A 87 14.91 -21.51 -3.58
N LYS A 88 14.74 -22.79 -3.96
CA LYS A 88 14.01 -23.80 -3.16
C LYS A 88 14.83 -24.27 -1.97
#